data_AF-A0A7S1GHN5-F1
#
_entry.id   AF-A0A7S1GHN5-F1
#
_cell.length_a   1.000
_cell.length_b   1.000
_cell.length_c   1.000
_cell.angle_alpha   90.00
_cell.angle_beta   90.00
_cell.angle_gamma   90.00
#
_symmetry.space_group_name_H-M   'P 1'
#
loop_
_entity.id
_entity.type
_entity.pdbx_description
1 polymer ?
#
loop_
_entity_poly.entity_id
_entity_poly.type
_entity_poly.pdbx_seq_one_letter_code
_entity_poly.pdbx_strand_id
1 'polypeptide(L)'
;WDCLSWAAEEAELTHVMDRDVRVLSGGELQRFAIAVVAVQQSDVYMFDEPSSYLDVKQRLTAAHMIRQLLEGNHGDRRYVLVVEHDLAVLDYLSDSVCILYGAPGAYGVVTMPFGVRTGINAFLAGFVATENLRFRDDALSFKVSERADDKGSKNDIMKQYSYPTMTKTQTKGASRFILHVEEGAFTDSEILVLLGENGTGKTTFVRMLAGLLKSDEQVKLEEEGMMYEAAQAGAPDLNVSYKPQKISPKFKGTVRQLLHKRVRDAYIHPQFVSDVMKPLVIDAIIDNGVQTLSGGELQRLAIVLVLGKPADVYLIDEPSAYLDSEQRINCAKVIKRFIMHSKKTAFVVEHDFIMATYLADRVVVYHGQPGIEATASTPQSLLTGMNAFLKSLEVTFRRDPVNFRPRINKKGSQKDMEQKKNGNYFFYEDDDADDDDDFDDI
;
A
#
# COMPACT_ATOMS: atom_id res chain seq x y z
N TRP A 1 23.65 4.81 27.30
CA TRP A 1 22.73 5.40 26.33
C TRP A 1 21.72 6.20 27.11
N ASP A 2 21.54 7.48 26.83
CA ASP A 2 20.29 8.13 27.24
C ASP A 2 19.19 7.44 26.44
N CYS A 3 18.48 6.49 27.06
CA CYS A 3 17.49 5.66 26.37
C CYS A 3 16.42 6.54 25.70
N LEU A 4 16.15 7.71 26.27
CA LEU A 4 15.23 8.70 25.73
C LEU A 4 15.74 9.35 24.44
N SER A 5 17.03 9.73 24.36
CA SER A 5 17.57 10.38 23.16
C SER A 5 17.66 9.39 22.01
N TRP A 6 18.11 8.16 22.29
CA TRP A 6 18.11 7.07 21.31
C TRP A 6 16.70 6.80 20.77
N ALA A 7 15.70 6.64 21.66
CA ALA A 7 14.35 6.34 21.23
C ALA A 7 13.70 7.49 20.45
N ALA A 8 13.99 8.74 20.82
CA ALA A 8 13.48 9.92 20.12
C ALA A 8 14.12 10.10 18.73
N GLU A 9 15.41 9.81 18.59
CA GLU A 9 16.13 9.86 17.32
C GLU A 9 15.70 8.73 16.38
N GLU A 10 15.74 7.48 16.85
CA GLU A 10 15.37 6.31 16.06
C GLU A 10 13.89 6.32 15.66
N ALA A 11 12.98 6.77 16.53
CA ALA A 11 11.56 6.87 16.17
C ALA A 11 11.22 8.12 15.33
N GLU A 12 12.21 8.96 14.99
CA GLU A 12 12.04 10.25 14.29
C GLU A 12 11.05 11.22 15.01
N LEU A 13 11.03 11.21 16.34
CA LEU A 13 10.07 11.98 17.16
C LEU A 13 10.64 13.29 17.72
N THR A 14 11.87 13.65 17.41
CA THR A 14 12.55 14.85 17.92
C THR A 14 11.75 16.15 17.73
N HIS A 15 11.00 16.27 16.64
CA HIS A 15 10.19 17.44 16.29
C HIS A 15 8.82 17.52 16.99
N VAL A 16 8.40 16.46 17.68
CA VAL A 16 7.10 16.39 18.39
C VAL A 16 7.22 16.25 19.90
N MET A 17 8.44 16.33 20.45
CA MET A 17 8.70 16.18 21.89
C MET A 17 7.90 17.15 22.77
N ASP A 18 7.65 18.37 22.28
CA ASP A 18 6.90 19.40 23.02
C ASP A 18 5.38 19.37 22.76
N ARG A 19 4.88 18.43 21.95
CA ARG A 19 3.46 18.35 21.57
C ARG A 19 2.68 17.47 22.54
N ASP A 20 1.41 17.83 22.76
CA ASP A 20 0.46 17.00 23.48
C ASP A 20 0.13 15.72 22.67
N VAL A 21 0.13 14.58 23.35
CA VAL A 21 -0.17 13.25 22.76
C VAL A 21 -1.51 13.25 22.02
N ARG A 22 -2.50 14.02 22.48
CA ARG A 22 -3.83 14.11 21.86
C ARG A 22 -3.83 14.77 20.47
N VAL A 23 -2.75 15.46 20.12
CA VAL A 23 -2.62 16.21 18.86
C VAL A 23 -1.76 15.44 17.84
N LEU A 24 -1.09 14.37 18.27
CA LEU A 24 -0.28 13.54 17.39
C LEU A 24 -1.13 12.89 16.31
N SER A 25 -0.59 12.81 15.10
CA SER A 25 -1.12 12.00 14.02
C SER A 25 -1.03 10.51 14.35
N GLY A 26 -1.79 9.67 13.63
CA GLY A 26 -1.77 8.22 13.86
C GLY A 26 -0.37 7.61 13.75
N GLY A 27 0.43 8.03 12.77
CA GLY A 27 1.80 7.53 12.62
C GLY A 27 2.77 8.05 13.68
N GLU A 28 2.64 9.31 14.11
CA GLU A 28 3.43 9.84 15.24
C GLU A 28 3.07 9.12 16.55
N LEU A 29 1.78 8.88 16.80
CA LEU A 29 1.29 8.17 17.97
C LEU A 29 1.80 6.71 18.00
N GLN A 30 1.78 6.04 16.86
CA GLN A 30 2.26 4.66 16.73
C GLN A 30 3.76 4.57 17.01
N ARG A 31 4.57 5.46 16.42
CA ARG A 31 6.02 5.51 16.69
C ARG A 31 6.32 5.86 18.15
N PHE A 32 5.54 6.77 18.75
CA PHE A 32 5.64 7.07 20.17
C PHE A 32 5.35 5.85 21.04
N ALA A 33 4.30 5.09 20.73
CA ALA A 33 3.96 3.87 21.47
C ALA A 33 5.09 2.82 21.39
N ILE A 34 5.65 2.60 20.20
CA ILE A 34 6.79 1.68 20.00
C ILE A 34 8.01 2.15 20.80
N ALA A 35 8.31 3.46 20.77
CA ALA A 35 9.42 4.04 21.51
C ALA A 35 9.26 3.89 23.04
N VAL A 36 8.05 4.10 23.57
CA VAL A 36 7.77 3.93 25.00
C VAL A 36 8.02 2.49 25.43
N VAL A 37 7.57 1.51 24.65
CA VAL A 37 7.81 0.09 24.94
C VAL A 37 9.30 -0.27 24.84
N ALA A 38 10.00 0.26 23.83
CA ALA A 38 11.43 0.01 23.63
C ALA A 38 12.33 0.57 24.74
N VAL A 39 11.93 1.67 25.39
CA VAL A 39 12.67 2.26 26.52
C VAL A 39 12.47 1.47 27.81
N GLN A 40 11.38 0.71 27.94
CA GLN A 40 11.15 -0.13 29.11
C GLN A 40 12.19 -1.25 29.16
N GLN A 41 12.80 -1.44 30.33
CA GLN A 41 13.65 -2.61 30.58
C GLN A 41 12.75 -3.78 30.95
N SER A 42 12.66 -4.79 30.07
CA SER A 42 11.83 -5.96 30.26
C SER A 42 12.44 -7.17 29.55
N ASP A 43 12.13 -8.37 30.05
CA ASP A 43 12.61 -9.61 29.43
C ASP A 43 11.77 -10.00 28.20
N VAL A 44 10.50 -9.59 28.18
CA VAL A 44 9.54 -9.90 27.13
C VAL A 44 8.90 -8.62 26.62
N TYR A 45 9.02 -8.40 25.31
CA TYR A 45 8.40 -7.31 24.58
C TYR A 45 7.32 -7.87 23.65
N MET A 46 6.16 -7.24 23.64
CA MET A 46 5.03 -7.63 22.79
C MET A 46 4.59 -6.43 21.97
N PHE A 47 4.53 -6.59 20.65
CA PHE A 47 4.06 -5.59 19.71
C PHE A 47 2.87 -6.14 18.94
N ASP A 48 1.73 -5.49 19.08
CA ASP A 48 0.50 -5.85 18.37
C ASP A 48 0.28 -4.84 17.23
N GLU A 49 0.43 -5.30 15.99
CA GLU A 49 0.34 -4.52 14.74
C GLU A 49 1.17 -3.21 14.73
N PRO A 50 2.49 -3.26 14.97
CA PRO A 50 3.33 -2.06 15.01
C PRO A 50 3.34 -1.26 13.69
N SER A 51 3.12 -1.89 12.53
CA SER A 51 3.13 -1.25 11.21
C SER A 51 1.90 -0.40 10.87
N SER A 52 0.83 -0.48 11.67
CA SER A 52 -0.43 0.20 11.39
C SER A 52 -0.28 1.72 11.28
N TYR A 53 -0.90 2.31 10.25
CA TYR A 53 -0.86 3.76 9.93
C TYR A 53 0.50 4.36 9.57
N LEU A 54 1.56 3.54 9.53
CA LEU A 54 2.90 3.97 9.14
C LEU A 54 3.06 3.91 7.63
N ASP A 55 3.80 4.87 7.07
CA ASP A 55 4.29 4.75 5.69
C ASP A 55 5.43 3.72 5.60
N VAL A 56 5.89 3.46 4.39
CA VAL A 56 6.94 2.50 4.11
C VAL A 56 8.21 2.74 4.94
N LYS A 57 8.72 3.98 4.97
CA LYS A 57 9.95 4.30 5.69
C LYS A 57 9.76 4.08 7.18
N GLN A 58 8.68 4.63 7.71
CA GLN A 58 8.33 4.55 9.12
C GLN A 58 8.15 3.11 9.59
N ARG A 59 7.55 2.23 8.77
CA ARG A 59 7.45 0.79 9.06
C ARG A 59 8.83 0.14 9.20
N LEU A 60 9.75 0.48 8.31
CA LEU A 60 11.10 -0.09 8.30
C LEU A 60 11.93 0.42 9.48
N THR A 61 11.81 1.71 9.81
CA THR A 61 12.42 2.30 10.99
C THR A 61 11.88 1.67 12.27
N ALA A 62 10.56 1.53 12.40
CA ALA A 62 9.93 0.83 13.52
C ALA A 62 10.40 -0.63 13.61
N ALA A 63 10.49 -1.32 12.47
CA ALA A 63 10.95 -2.70 12.44
C ALA A 63 12.42 -2.83 12.85
N HIS A 64 13.26 -1.89 12.43
CA HIS A 64 14.67 -1.81 12.84
C HIS A 64 14.79 -1.59 14.34
N MET A 65 14.03 -0.65 14.89
CA MET A 65 14.00 -0.35 16.33
C MET A 65 13.59 -1.57 17.17
N ILE A 66 12.53 -2.28 16.75
CA ILE A 66 12.08 -3.52 17.42
C ILE A 66 13.18 -4.59 17.37
N ARG A 67 13.88 -4.71 16.24
CA ARG A 67 14.95 -5.70 16.08
C ARG A 67 16.20 -5.37 16.92
N GLN A 68 16.55 -4.09 17.08
CA GLN A 68 17.64 -3.65 17.95
C GLN A 68 17.44 -4.06 19.42
N LEU A 69 16.19 -4.25 19.87
CA LEU A 69 15.92 -4.76 21.22
C LEU A 69 16.54 -6.14 21.46
N LEU A 70 16.68 -6.96 20.42
CA LEU A 70 17.31 -8.29 20.47
C LEU A 70 18.85 -8.20 20.49
N GLU A 71 19.43 -7.11 19.98
CA GLU A 71 20.89 -6.94 19.81
C GLU A 71 21.57 -6.32 21.04
N GLY A 72 20.85 -6.15 22.15
CA GLY A 72 21.36 -5.50 23.35
C GLY A 72 22.63 -6.15 23.95
N ASN A 73 23.62 -5.32 24.28
CA ASN A 73 24.92 -5.67 24.87
C ASN A 73 24.89 -6.31 26.28
N HIS A 74 23.71 -6.67 26.79
CA HIS A 74 23.58 -7.34 28.07
C HIS A 74 23.24 -8.79 27.77
N GLY A 75 24.03 -9.73 28.27
CA GLY A 75 23.88 -11.18 28.05
C GLY A 75 22.57 -11.79 28.56
N ASP A 76 21.53 -10.97 28.73
CA ASP A 76 20.17 -11.34 29.10
C ASP A 76 19.37 -11.70 27.85
N ARG A 77 18.70 -12.85 27.91
CA ARG A 77 17.82 -13.33 26.84
C ARG A 77 16.55 -12.49 26.83
N ARG A 78 16.36 -11.72 25.77
CA ARG A 78 15.13 -10.97 25.50
C ARG A 78 14.26 -11.72 24.51
N TYR A 79 12.96 -11.68 24.74
CA TYR A 79 11.96 -12.26 23.85
C TYR A 79 11.12 -11.14 23.26
N VAL A 80 10.92 -11.18 21.94
CA VAL A 80 10.07 -10.24 21.23
C VAL A 80 8.98 -11.04 20.51
N LEU A 81 7.72 -10.73 20.81
CA LEU A 81 6.56 -11.27 20.12
C LEU A 81 5.94 -10.15 19.28
N VAL A 82 5.69 -10.42 18.00
CA VAL A 82 5.07 -9.46 17.09
C VAL A 82 3.88 -10.10 16.38
N VAL A 83 2.76 -9.37 16.33
CA VAL A 83 1.62 -9.66 15.47
C VAL A 83 1.65 -8.66 14.31
N GLU A 84 1.60 -9.15 13.07
CA GLU A 84 1.67 -8.30 11.88
C GLU A 84 0.77 -8.83 10.75
N HIS A 85 0.21 -7.88 10.01
CA HIS A 85 -0.53 -8.15 8.77
C HIS A 85 0.29 -7.79 7.52
N ASP A 86 1.34 -6.99 7.65
CA ASP A 86 2.26 -6.69 6.56
C ASP A 86 3.33 -7.79 6.45
N LEU A 87 3.22 -8.63 5.41
CA LEU A 87 4.13 -9.76 5.19
C LEU A 87 5.58 -9.32 4.90
N ALA A 88 5.79 -8.12 4.37
CA ALA A 88 7.14 -7.60 4.12
C ALA A 88 7.81 -7.21 5.44
N VAL A 89 7.08 -6.50 6.31
CA VAL A 89 7.56 -6.13 7.65
C VAL A 89 7.77 -7.38 8.51
N LEU A 90 6.83 -8.35 8.46
CA LEU A 90 6.94 -9.61 9.18
C LEU A 90 8.19 -10.40 8.78
N ASP A 91 8.54 -10.42 7.48
CA ASP A 91 9.74 -11.10 6.97
C ASP A 91 11.05 -10.45 7.47
N TYR A 92 11.05 -9.13 7.67
CA TYR A 92 12.18 -8.39 8.23
C TYR A 92 12.33 -8.60 9.75
N LEU A 93 11.22 -8.54 10.48
CA LEU A 93 11.18 -8.59 11.94
C LEU A 93 11.53 -9.98 12.48
N SER A 94 10.94 -11.01 11.88
CA SER A 94 10.87 -12.33 12.49
C SER A 94 12.13 -13.15 12.26
N ASP A 95 12.43 -14.03 13.21
CA ASP A 95 13.35 -15.16 13.00
C ASP A 95 12.59 -16.51 12.99
N SER A 96 11.37 -16.53 13.53
CA SER A 96 10.40 -17.63 13.43
C SER A 96 8.98 -17.05 13.35
N VAL A 97 8.08 -17.74 12.65
CA VAL A 97 6.69 -17.29 12.42
C VAL A 97 5.73 -18.41 12.81
N CYS A 98 4.66 -18.04 13.51
CA CYS A 98 3.49 -18.90 13.75
C CYS A 98 2.32 -18.39 12.91
N ILE A 99 1.53 -19.29 12.35
CA ILE A 99 0.32 -18.96 11.59
C ILE A 99 -0.88 -19.15 12.51
N LEU A 100 -1.78 -18.17 12.50
CA LEU A 100 -3.10 -18.30 13.12
C LEU A 100 -4.12 -18.58 12.01
N TYR A 101 -4.84 -19.69 12.11
CA TYR A 101 -5.90 -20.06 11.17
C TYR A 101 -7.17 -20.49 11.91
N GLY A 102 -8.31 -20.47 11.22
CA GLY A 102 -9.59 -20.87 11.79
C GLY A 102 -10.75 -20.18 11.09
N ALA A 103 -11.87 -20.06 11.80
CA ALA A 103 -13.04 -19.37 11.31
C ALA A 103 -13.23 -18.05 12.09
N PRO A 104 -13.19 -16.88 11.42
CA PRO A 104 -13.36 -15.58 12.08
C PRO A 104 -14.61 -15.54 12.95
N GLY A 105 -14.46 -15.12 14.21
CA GLY A 105 -15.56 -15.06 15.19
C GLY A 105 -16.01 -16.41 15.78
N ALA A 106 -15.45 -17.54 15.33
CA ALA A 106 -15.79 -18.87 15.84
C ALA A 106 -14.62 -19.52 16.58
N TYR A 107 -13.46 -19.70 15.94
CA TYR A 107 -12.27 -20.29 16.57
C TYR A 107 -10.98 -19.89 15.85
N GLY A 108 -9.86 -19.99 16.56
CA GLY A 108 -8.51 -19.81 16.01
C GLY A 108 -7.54 -20.85 16.59
N VAL A 109 -6.67 -21.37 15.75
CA VAL A 109 -5.63 -22.35 16.08
C VAL A 109 -4.28 -21.74 15.71
N VAL A 110 -3.30 -21.92 16.60
CA VAL A 110 -1.92 -21.46 16.40
C VAL A 110 -1.09 -22.65 15.96
N THR A 111 -0.37 -22.53 14.85
CA THR A 111 0.55 -23.58 14.39
C THR A 111 1.80 -23.65 15.28
N MET A 112 2.55 -24.74 15.13
CA MET A 112 3.95 -24.78 15.57
C MET A 112 4.78 -23.70 14.85
N PRO A 113 5.88 -23.21 15.45
CA PRO A 113 6.72 -22.19 14.83
C PRO A 113 7.45 -22.75 13.60
N PHE A 114 7.43 -21.98 12.52
CA PHE A 114 8.17 -22.26 11.28
C PHE A 114 9.33 -21.28 11.11
N GLY A 115 10.32 -21.69 10.32
CA GLY A 115 11.25 -20.72 9.73
C GLY A 115 10.49 -19.72 8.86
N VAL A 116 10.87 -18.44 8.93
CA VAL A 116 10.12 -17.30 8.33
C VAL A 116 9.69 -17.55 6.88
N ARG A 117 10.62 -17.99 6.04
CA ARG A 117 10.35 -18.28 4.61
C ARG A 117 9.30 -19.36 4.44
N THR A 118 9.46 -20.48 5.14
CA THR A 118 8.55 -21.63 5.07
C THR A 118 7.17 -21.26 5.60
N GLY A 119 7.10 -20.54 6.73
CA GLY A 119 5.85 -20.08 7.33
C GLY A 119 5.06 -19.15 6.41
N ILE A 120 5.70 -18.10 5.87
CA ILE A 120 5.02 -17.17 4.96
C ILE A 120 4.59 -17.88 3.66
N ASN A 121 5.42 -18.77 3.11
CA ASN A 121 5.05 -19.51 1.90
C ASN A 121 3.89 -20.50 2.15
N ALA A 122 3.85 -21.17 3.31
CA ALA A 122 2.70 -21.99 3.72
C ALA A 122 1.43 -21.16 3.91
N PHE A 123 1.56 -19.96 4.51
CA PHE A 123 0.47 -19.01 4.66
C PHE A 123 -0.13 -18.61 3.30
N LEU A 124 0.73 -18.28 2.33
CA LEU A 124 0.34 -17.91 0.98
C LEU A 124 -0.19 -19.10 0.16
N ALA A 125 0.29 -20.32 0.42
CA ALA A 125 -0.24 -21.53 -0.21
C ALA A 125 -1.63 -21.91 0.32
N GLY A 126 -2.04 -21.40 1.49
CA GLY A 126 -3.31 -21.77 2.13
C GLY A 126 -3.28 -23.17 2.77
N PHE A 127 -2.09 -23.76 2.92
CA PHE A 127 -1.92 -25.13 3.35
C PHE A 127 -0.70 -25.28 4.27
N VAL A 128 -0.93 -25.84 5.45
CA VAL A 128 0.11 -26.16 6.44
C VAL A 128 0.43 -27.65 6.34
N ALA A 129 1.55 -27.97 5.69
CA ALA A 129 1.92 -29.36 5.40
C ALA A 129 2.13 -30.22 6.65
N THR A 130 2.72 -29.66 7.72
CA THR A 130 3.00 -30.39 8.96
C THR A 130 1.75 -30.82 9.71
N GLU A 131 0.67 -30.06 9.57
CA GLU A 131 -0.63 -30.33 10.19
C GLU A 131 -1.61 -30.99 9.21
N ASN A 132 -1.17 -31.21 7.97
CA ASN A 132 -1.98 -31.68 6.84
C ASN A 132 -3.32 -30.93 6.73
N LEU A 133 -3.29 -29.62 6.95
CA LEU A 133 -4.48 -28.79 7.04
C LEU A 133 -4.48 -27.70 5.98
N ARG A 134 -5.55 -27.68 5.17
CA ARG A 134 -5.85 -26.62 4.22
C ARG A 134 -6.84 -25.67 4.88
N PHE A 135 -6.39 -24.45 5.16
CA PHE A 135 -7.27 -23.40 5.70
C PHE A 135 -7.77 -22.45 4.60
N ARG A 136 -7.27 -22.59 3.36
CA ARG A 136 -7.78 -21.87 2.19
C ARG A 136 -7.70 -22.71 0.92
N ASP A 137 -8.73 -22.60 0.09
CA ASP A 137 -8.87 -23.35 -1.16
C ASP A 137 -7.85 -22.89 -2.21
N ASP A 138 -7.74 -21.58 -2.44
CA ASP A 138 -6.88 -20.99 -3.45
C ASP A 138 -5.54 -20.52 -2.89
N ALA A 139 -4.46 -20.74 -3.64
CA ALA A 139 -3.16 -20.15 -3.33
C ALA A 139 -3.12 -18.66 -3.74
N LEU A 140 -2.44 -17.86 -2.92
CA LEU A 140 -2.11 -16.49 -3.26
C LEU A 140 -0.80 -16.49 -4.04
N SER A 141 -0.90 -16.38 -5.36
CA SER A 141 0.25 -16.19 -6.24
C SER A 141 0.46 -14.71 -6.55
N PHE A 142 1.73 -14.30 -6.55
CA PHE A 142 2.19 -12.98 -6.98
C PHE A 142 2.78 -13.00 -8.38
N LYS A 143 2.64 -14.12 -9.10
CA LYS A 143 2.88 -14.12 -10.53
C LYS A 143 1.98 -13.03 -11.10
N VAL A 144 2.62 -12.01 -11.65
CA VAL A 144 1.91 -11.09 -12.52
C VAL A 144 1.42 -12.02 -13.61
N SER A 145 0.10 -12.24 -13.70
CA SER A 145 -0.43 -12.92 -14.86
C SER A 145 0.14 -12.16 -16.04
N GLU A 146 1.05 -12.80 -16.79
CA GLU A 146 1.37 -12.41 -18.15
C GLU A 146 0.09 -11.89 -18.73
N ARG A 147 0.13 -10.64 -19.24
CA ARG A 147 -0.97 -10.01 -19.98
C ARG A 147 -1.78 -11.14 -20.57
N ALA A 148 -2.96 -11.43 -20.02
CA ALA A 148 -3.75 -12.57 -20.47
C ALA A 148 -3.72 -12.46 -21.98
N ASP A 149 -3.08 -13.44 -22.64
CA ASP A 149 -2.64 -13.40 -24.03
C ASP A 149 -3.79 -12.89 -24.90
N ASP A 150 -3.94 -11.57 -24.98
CA ASP A 150 -4.99 -10.96 -25.75
C ASP A 150 -4.33 -10.83 -27.11
N LYS A 151 -4.43 -11.93 -27.84
CA LYS A 151 -4.51 -11.99 -29.29
C LYS A 151 -5.69 -11.13 -29.76
N GLY A 152 -5.64 -9.84 -29.43
CA GLY A 152 -6.68 -8.84 -29.56
C GLY A 152 -6.08 -7.54 -30.08
N SER A 153 -5.81 -7.55 -31.39
CA SER A 153 -5.65 -6.38 -32.26
C SER A 153 -4.59 -5.34 -31.92
N LYS A 154 -3.51 -5.32 -32.72
CA LYS A 154 -2.55 -4.20 -32.85
C LYS A 154 -3.18 -2.85 -33.31
N ASN A 155 -4.51 -2.70 -33.21
CA ASN A 155 -5.30 -1.58 -33.69
C ASN A 155 -6.24 -0.96 -32.63
N ASP A 156 -6.23 -1.39 -31.36
CA ASP A 156 -6.95 -0.64 -30.33
C ASP A 156 -6.19 0.67 -30.07
N ILE A 157 -6.75 1.79 -30.55
CA ILE A 157 -6.25 3.13 -30.28
C ILE A 157 -6.45 3.38 -28.79
N MET A 158 -5.42 3.12 -27.98
CA MET A 158 -5.40 3.52 -26.58
C MET A 158 -5.48 5.03 -26.52
N LYS A 159 -6.50 5.57 -25.83
CA LYS A 159 -6.54 7.01 -25.60
C LYS A 159 -5.43 7.36 -24.63
N GLN A 160 -4.67 8.38 -24.99
CA GLN A 160 -3.64 8.95 -24.15
C GLN A 160 -4.17 10.24 -23.57
N TYR A 161 -4.16 10.31 -22.25
CA TYR A 161 -4.47 11.49 -21.48
C TYR A 161 -3.18 12.04 -20.88
N SER A 162 -3.15 13.33 -20.62
CA SER A 162 -2.04 13.96 -19.92
C SER A 162 -2.56 14.96 -18.90
N TYR A 163 -1.74 15.21 -17.89
CA TYR A 163 -1.91 16.31 -16.95
C TYR A 163 -0.65 17.19 -17.02
N PRO A 164 -0.82 18.52 -16.97
CA PRO A 164 0.30 19.46 -17.03
C PRO A 164 1.09 19.47 -15.73
N THR A 165 2.21 20.18 -15.73
CA THR A 165 2.89 20.57 -14.50
C THR A 165 1.94 21.41 -13.65
N MET A 166 1.79 21.05 -12.37
CA MET A 166 0.91 21.74 -11.43
C MET A 166 1.64 22.01 -10.12
N THR A 167 1.37 23.16 -9.51
CA THR A 167 1.84 23.48 -8.16
C THR A 167 0.64 23.64 -7.22
N LYS A 168 0.75 23.11 -6.01
CA LYS A 168 -0.23 23.36 -4.96
C LYS A 168 0.42 23.75 -3.63
N THR A 169 0.15 24.98 -3.21
CA THR A 169 0.49 25.48 -1.88
C THR A 169 -0.67 25.26 -0.93
N GLN A 170 -0.43 24.58 0.18
CA GLN A 170 -1.37 24.45 1.28
C GLN A 170 -0.84 25.17 2.51
N THR A 171 -1.65 26.06 3.05
CA THR A 171 -1.38 26.76 4.31
C THR A 171 -2.36 26.28 5.37
N LYS A 172 -1.83 25.78 6.49
CA LYS A 172 -2.62 25.38 7.66
C LYS A 172 -2.01 26.02 8.90
N GLY A 173 -2.57 27.15 9.32
CA GLY A 173 -2.00 27.97 10.39
C GLY A 173 -0.63 28.52 9.97
N ALA A 174 0.40 28.25 10.78
CA ALA A 174 1.78 28.68 10.51
C ALA A 174 2.54 27.74 9.55
N SER A 175 2.01 26.54 9.27
CA SER A 175 2.68 25.56 8.40
C SER A 175 2.30 25.79 6.94
N ARG A 176 3.32 25.85 6.08
CA ARG A 176 3.20 25.95 4.63
C ARG A 176 3.81 24.71 3.99
N PHE A 177 3.02 24.01 3.18
CA PHE A 177 3.46 22.87 2.38
C PHE A 177 3.29 23.19 0.89
N ILE A 178 4.28 22.85 0.07
CA ILE A 178 4.24 23.03 -1.38
C ILE A 178 4.37 21.67 -2.06
N LEU A 179 3.40 21.35 -2.93
CA LEU A 179 3.45 20.18 -3.79
C LEU A 179 3.74 20.64 -5.23
N HIS A 180 4.80 20.11 -5.81
CA HIS A 180 5.10 20.21 -7.23
C HIS A 180 4.69 18.90 -7.90
N VAL A 181 4.00 18.98 -9.03
CA VAL A 181 3.62 17.83 -9.85
C VAL A 181 4.24 18.06 -11.21
N GLU A 182 5.15 17.17 -11.63
CA GLU A 182 5.69 17.18 -12.98
C GLU A 182 4.62 16.73 -13.98
N GLU A 183 4.70 17.21 -15.22
CA GLU A 183 3.81 16.76 -16.29
C GLU A 183 3.83 15.23 -16.45
N GLY A 184 2.67 14.64 -16.71
CA GLY A 184 2.57 13.20 -16.86
C GLY A 184 1.52 12.80 -17.87
N ALA A 185 1.71 11.62 -18.45
CA ALA A 185 0.77 11.01 -19.37
C ALA A 185 0.33 9.65 -18.85
N PHE A 186 -0.95 9.35 -19.03
CA PHE A 186 -1.56 8.08 -18.71
C PHE A 186 -2.43 7.57 -19.85
N THR A 187 -2.57 6.25 -19.93
CA THR A 187 -3.36 5.57 -20.98
C THR A 187 -4.63 4.96 -20.40
N ASP A 188 -5.56 4.57 -21.28
CA ASP A 188 -6.65 3.67 -20.89
C ASP A 188 -6.11 2.28 -20.54
N SER A 189 -6.70 1.60 -19.56
CA SER A 189 -6.32 0.23 -19.15
C SER A 189 -4.96 0.13 -18.46
N GLU A 190 -4.56 1.14 -17.70
CA GLU A 190 -3.36 1.08 -16.85
C GLU A 190 -3.66 1.47 -15.40
N ILE A 191 -2.83 0.95 -14.50
CA ILE A 191 -2.85 1.27 -13.07
C ILE A 191 -1.56 2.00 -12.71
N LEU A 192 -1.70 3.24 -12.25
CA LEU A 192 -0.62 4.04 -11.71
C LEU A 192 -0.64 3.94 -10.19
N VAL A 193 0.48 3.52 -9.60
CA VAL A 193 0.62 3.52 -8.14
C VAL A 193 1.45 4.73 -7.68
N LEU A 194 0.91 5.47 -6.72
CA LEU A 194 1.55 6.64 -6.11
C LEU A 194 2.33 6.20 -4.86
N LEU A 195 3.66 6.28 -4.92
CA LEU A 195 4.57 5.83 -3.84
C LEU A 195 5.28 7.02 -3.19
N GLY A 196 5.32 7.05 -1.87
CA GLY A 196 6.01 8.11 -1.12
C GLY A 196 5.76 8.09 0.38
N GLU A 197 6.55 8.83 1.13
CA GLU A 197 6.36 9.03 2.58
C GLU A 197 5.03 9.74 2.90
N ASN A 198 4.56 9.61 4.14
CA ASN A 198 3.40 10.37 4.60
C ASN A 198 3.72 11.87 4.62
N GLY A 199 2.76 12.70 4.19
CA GLY A 199 2.97 14.15 4.13
C GLY A 199 3.69 14.66 2.88
N THR A 200 3.95 13.81 1.88
CA THR A 200 4.47 14.24 0.55
C THR A 200 3.38 14.73 -0.41
N GLY A 201 2.12 14.78 0.01
CA GLY A 201 1.03 15.32 -0.80
C GLY A 201 0.35 14.35 -1.76
N LYS A 202 0.53 13.02 -1.62
CA LYS A 202 -0.17 11.98 -2.42
C LYS A 202 -1.69 12.21 -2.48
N THR A 203 -2.34 12.29 -1.32
CA THR A 203 -3.78 12.59 -1.22
C THR A 203 -4.14 13.95 -1.81
N THR A 204 -3.25 14.95 -1.74
CA THR A 204 -3.46 16.26 -2.36
C THR A 204 -3.52 16.13 -3.88
N PHE A 205 -2.56 15.41 -4.48
CA PHE A 205 -2.54 15.16 -5.91
C PHE A 205 -3.79 14.40 -6.36
N VAL A 206 -4.18 13.34 -5.63
CA VAL A 206 -5.41 12.60 -5.92
C VAL A 206 -6.65 13.51 -5.87
N ARG A 207 -6.74 14.41 -4.89
CA ARG A 207 -7.85 15.38 -4.83
C ARG A 207 -7.83 16.42 -5.95
N MET A 208 -6.64 16.75 -6.46
CA MET A 208 -6.52 17.60 -7.66
C MET A 208 -7.03 16.88 -8.90
N LEU A 209 -6.62 15.61 -9.09
CA LEU A 209 -7.16 14.76 -10.16
C LEU A 209 -8.67 14.54 -10.03
N ALA A 210 -9.21 14.49 -8.81
CA ALA A 210 -10.64 14.37 -8.55
C ALA A 210 -11.45 15.67 -8.81
N GLY A 211 -10.79 16.78 -9.13
CA GLY A 211 -11.43 18.10 -9.22
C GLY A 211 -11.91 18.68 -7.88
N LEU A 212 -11.52 18.06 -6.75
CA LEU A 212 -11.87 18.53 -5.39
C LEU A 212 -10.95 19.66 -4.91
N LEU A 213 -9.76 19.77 -5.49
CA LEU A 213 -8.79 20.83 -5.23
C LEU A 213 -8.26 21.36 -6.56
N LYS A 214 -8.14 22.68 -6.70
CA LYS A 214 -7.56 23.32 -7.89
C LYS A 214 -6.07 23.62 -7.69
N SER A 215 -5.27 23.56 -8.75
CA SER A 215 -3.87 23.99 -8.73
C SER A 215 -3.76 25.50 -8.47
N ASP A 216 -2.61 25.96 -7.99
CA ASP A 216 -2.40 27.39 -7.76
C ASP A 216 -2.35 28.16 -9.08
N GLU A 217 -1.84 27.55 -10.16
CA GLU A 217 -1.90 28.13 -11.51
C GLU A 217 -3.34 28.26 -12.00
N GLN A 218 -4.17 27.22 -11.82
CA GLN A 218 -5.57 27.23 -12.22
C GLN A 218 -6.37 28.32 -11.48
N VAL A 219 -6.16 28.46 -10.16
CA VAL A 219 -6.85 29.50 -9.37
C VAL A 219 -6.49 30.90 -9.86
N LYS A 220 -5.21 31.18 -10.13
CA LYS A 220 -4.77 32.48 -10.65
C LYS A 220 -5.41 32.81 -12.01
N LEU A 221 -5.42 31.85 -12.94
CA LEU A 221 -6.00 32.04 -14.27
C LEU A 221 -7.52 32.23 -14.21
N GLU A 222 -8.21 31.57 -13.27
CA GLU A 222 -9.64 31.82 -13.02
C GLU A 222 -9.91 33.22 -12.48
N GLU A 223 -9.07 33.71 -11.55
CA GLU A 223 -9.15 35.08 -11.01
C GLU A 223 -8.88 36.16 -12.06
N GLU A 224 -8.02 35.86 -13.04
CA GLU A 224 -7.72 36.72 -14.20
C GLU A 224 -8.80 36.65 -15.30
N GLY A 225 -9.82 35.79 -15.13
CA GLY A 225 -10.93 35.62 -16.08
C GLY A 225 -10.61 34.72 -17.29
N MET A 226 -9.46 34.05 -17.29
CA MET A 226 -8.96 33.22 -18.40
C MET A 226 -9.43 31.76 -18.28
N MET A 227 -10.74 31.54 -18.38
CA MET A 227 -11.38 30.24 -18.08
C MET A 227 -10.88 29.07 -18.94
N TYR A 228 -10.53 29.31 -20.20
CA TYR A 228 -10.03 28.26 -21.09
C TYR A 228 -8.64 27.77 -20.68
N GLU A 229 -7.74 28.69 -20.34
CA GLU A 229 -6.37 28.38 -19.91
C GLU A 229 -6.36 27.77 -18.52
N ALA A 230 -7.25 28.23 -17.63
CA ALA A 230 -7.46 27.62 -16.32
C ALA A 230 -7.85 26.14 -16.42
N ALA A 231 -8.71 25.77 -17.37
CA ALA A 231 -9.08 24.38 -17.61
C ALA A 231 -7.89 23.54 -18.12
N GLN A 232 -6.99 24.13 -18.91
CA GLN A 232 -5.78 23.46 -19.39
C GLN A 232 -4.68 23.33 -18.32
N ALA A 233 -4.68 24.20 -17.31
CA ALA A 233 -3.75 24.17 -16.18
C ALA A 233 -4.16 23.18 -15.07
N GLY A 234 -5.32 22.52 -15.21
CA GLY A 234 -5.85 21.53 -14.29
C GLY A 234 -5.78 20.10 -14.81
N ALA A 235 -6.30 19.16 -14.03
CA ALA A 235 -6.49 17.78 -14.47
C ALA A 235 -7.50 17.70 -15.63
N PRO A 236 -7.37 16.71 -16.55
CA PRO A 236 -8.30 16.56 -17.66
C PRO A 236 -9.74 16.34 -17.18
N ASP A 237 -10.71 16.91 -17.91
CA ASP A 237 -12.14 16.78 -17.61
C ASP A 237 -12.62 15.35 -17.92
N LEU A 238 -12.47 14.47 -16.92
CA LEU A 238 -12.85 13.07 -16.97
C LEU A 238 -13.85 12.77 -15.86
N ASN A 239 -14.70 11.78 -16.10
CA ASN A 239 -15.60 11.31 -15.05
C ASN A 239 -14.78 10.49 -14.03
N VAL A 240 -14.70 10.99 -12.80
CA VAL A 240 -13.84 10.40 -11.75
C VAL A 240 -14.66 9.74 -10.64
N SER A 241 -14.24 8.54 -10.23
CA SER A 241 -14.73 7.90 -9.01
C SER A 241 -13.63 7.87 -7.95
N TYR A 242 -13.90 8.47 -6.78
CA TYR A 242 -12.91 8.66 -5.72
C TYR A 242 -13.25 7.88 -4.44
N LYS A 243 -12.29 7.08 -3.96
CA LYS A 243 -12.24 6.49 -2.60
C LYS A 243 -11.35 7.35 -1.71
N PRO A 244 -11.89 8.00 -0.66
CA PRO A 244 -11.07 8.74 0.29
C PRO A 244 -10.30 7.84 1.26
N GLN A 245 -9.12 8.28 1.71
CA GLN A 245 -8.30 7.61 2.73
C GLN A 245 -9.12 7.32 4.00
N LYS A 246 -9.72 8.36 4.59
CA LYS A 246 -10.59 8.24 5.77
C LYS A 246 -12.04 8.01 5.37
N ILE A 247 -12.58 6.85 5.74
CA ILE A 247 -13.99 6.52 5.54
C ILE A 247 -14.72 6.71 6.87
N SER A 248 -15.87 7.39 6.82
CA SER A 248 -16.75 7.50 7.98
C SER A 248 -18.16 7.11 7.57
N PRO A 249 -18.83 6.19 8.30
CA PRO A 249 -20.14 5.71 7.94
C PRO A 249 -21.21 6.76 8.29
N LYS A 250 -21.51 7.65 7.34
CA LYS A 250 -22.54 8.69 7.49
C LYS A 250 -23.95 8.23 7.08
N PHE A 251 -24.04 7.12 6.34
CA PHE A 251 -25.32 6.64 5.81
C PHE A 251 -26.12 5.91 6.90
N LYS A 252 -27.38 6.32 7.09
CA LYS A 252 -28.33 5.64 7.97
C LYS A 252 -29.15 4.65 7.13
N GLY A 253 -28.91 3.36 7.33
CA GLY A 253 -29.55 2.28 6.59
C GLY A 253 -28.65 1.06 6.44
N THR A 254 -29.12 0.06 5.72
CA THR A 254 -28.35 -1.16 5.45
C THR A 254 -27.40 -0.99 4.27
N VAL A 255 -26.41 -1.86 4.17
CA VAL A 255 -25.49 -1.92 3.02
C VAL A 255 -26.26 -2.09 1.71
N ARG A 256 -27.26 -2.99 1.67
CA ARG A 256 -28.17 -3.21 0.54
C ARG A 256 -28.80 -1.90 0.06
N GLN A 257 -29.35 -1.10 0.98
CA GLN A 257 -29.97 0.18 0.66
C GLN A 257 -28.97 1.17 0.07
N LEU A 258 -27.75 1.20 0.60
CA LEU A 258 -26.69 2.06 0.10
C LEU A 258 -26.27 1.68 -1.33
N LEU A 259 -26.09 0.38 -1.59
CA LEU A 259 -25.73 -0.15 -2.91
C LEU A 259 -26.82 0.17 -3.95
N HIS A 260 -28.10 -0.10 -3.63
CA HIS A 260 -29.21 0.26 -4.51
C HIS A 260 -29.34 1.76 -4.77
N LYS A 261 -28.95 2.61 -3.81
CA LYS A 261 -29.02 4.06 -3.94
C LYS A 261 -27.89 4.63 -4.80
N ARG A 262 -26.67 4.07 -4.70
CA ARG A 262 -25.46 4.66 -5.29
C ARG A 262 -25.00 3.97 -6.56
N VAL A 263 -25.20 2.66 -6.68
CA VAL A 263 -24.60 1.81 -7.72
C VAL A 263 -25.60 0.75 -8.18
N ARG A 264 -26.87 1.17 -8.40
CA ARG A 264 -27.99 0.27 -8.75
C ARG A 264 -27.66 -0.60 -9.97
N ASP A 265 -27.15 0.01 -11.03
CA ASP A 265 -26.92 -0.67 -12.31
C ASP A 265 -25.78 -1.68 -12.19
N ALA A 266 -24.68 -1.31 -11.53
CA ALA A 266 -23.58 -2.21 -11.24
C ALA A 266 -24.00 -3.37 -10.32
N TYR A 267 -24.79 -3.09 -9.28
CA TYR A 267 -25.28 -4.11 -8.35
C TYR A 267 -26.14 -5.19 -9.02
N ILE A 268 -26.88 -4.83 -10.08
CA ILE A 268 -27.70 -5.79 -10.83
C ILE A 268 -26.86 -6.57 -11.85
N HIS A 269 -25.71 -6.04 -12.26
CA HIS A 269 -24.90 -6.62 -13.32
C HIS A 269 -24.17 -7.91 -12.86
N PRO A 270 -24.42 -9.08 -13.47
CA PRO A 270 -23.85 -10.35 -13.01
C PRO A 270 -22.32 -10.38 -12.99
N GLN A 271 -21.67 -9.72 -13.94
CA GLN A 271 -20.20 -9.64 -13.97
C GLN A 271 -19.67 -8.84 -12.79
N PHE A 272 -20.29 -7.71 -12.43
CA PHE A 272 -19.84 -6.90 -11.28
C PHE A 272 -20.02 -7.65 -9.97
N VAL A 273 -21.12 -8.39 -9.82
CA VAL A 273 -21.34 -9.24 -8.66
C VAL A 273 -20.26 -10.33 -8.57
N SER A 274 -19.92 -10.96 -9.69
CA SER A 274 -18.91 -12.02 -9.74
C SER A 274 -17.48 -11.52 -9.55
N ASP A 275 -17.13 -10.37 -10.14
CA ASP A 275 -15.76 -9.85 -10.17
C ASP A 275 -15.43 -8.99 -8.95
N VAL A 276 -16.42 -8.33 -8.36
CA VAL A 276 -16.21 -7.35 -7.28
C VAL A 276 -16.90 -7.78 -5.98
N MET A 277 -18.21 -8.06 -6.00
CA MET A 277 -18.95 -8.26 -4.75
C MET A 277 -18.66 -9.58 -4.04
N LYS A 278 -18.65 -10.69 -4.79
CA LYS A 278 -18.36 -12.02 -4.23
C LYS A 278 -16.94 -12.12 -3.68
N PRO A 279 -15.87 -11.70 -4.40
CA PRO A 279 -14.51 -11.81 -3.88
C PRO A 279 -14.24 -10.90 -2.68
N LEU A 280 -14.95 -9.77 -2.57
CA LEU A 280 -14.92 -8.90 -1.39
C LEU A 280 -15.88 -9.33 -0.28
N VAL A 281 -16.59 -10.45 -0.45
CA VAL A 281 -17.50 -11.07 0.52
C VAL A 281 -18.54 -10.07 1.04
N ILE A 282 -19.10 -9.25 0.13
CA ILE A 282 -20.12 -8.25 0.47
C ILE A 282 -21.45 -8.90 0.84
N ASP A 283 -21.72 -10.10 0.32
CA ASP A 283 -22.95 -10.86 0.58
C ASP A 283 -23.16 -11.12 2.08
N ALA A 284 -22.09 -11.33 2.85
CA ALA A 284 -22.15 -11.55 4.29
C ALA A 284 -22.55 -10.31 5.10
N ILE A 285 -22.32 -9.10 4.55
CA ILE A 285 -22.58 -7.83 5.24
C ILE A 285 -23.73 -7.03 4.64
N ILE A 286 -24.41 -7.57 3.61
CA ILE A 286 -25.36 -6.83 2.79
C ILE A 286 -26.58 -6.34 3.59
N ASP A 287 -27.00 -7.09 4.60
CA ASP A 287 -28.16 -6.75 5.44
C ASP A 287 -27.76 -6.03 6.74
N ASN A 288 -26.46 -5.87 7.01
CA ASN A 288 -25.95 -5.14 8.16
C ASN A 288 -26.12 -3.62 8.00
N GLY A 289 -26.20 -2.91 9.12
CA GLY A 289 -26.21 -1.45 9.14
C GLY A 289 -24.83 -0.88 8.79
N VAL A 290 -24.78 0.15 7.94
CA VAL A 290 -23.49 0.75 7.52
C VAL A 290 -22.71 1.35 8.70
N GLN A 291 -23.40 1.80 9.74
CA GLN A 291 -22.79 2.38 10.94
C GLN A 291 -22.21 1.36 11.93
N THR A 292 -22.58 0.09 11.79
CA THR A 292 -22.15 -1.00 12.69
C THR A 292 -21.05 -1.86 12.09
N LEU A 293 -20.64 -1.58 10.85
CA LEU A 293 -19.59 -2.32 10.17
C LEU A 293 -18.23 -2.12 10.84
N SER A 294 -17.41 -3.17 10.83
CA SER A 294 -16.00 -3.07 11.20
C SER A 294 -15.21 -2.22 10.19
N GLY A 295 -13.99 -1.81 10.55
CA GLY A 295 -13.13 -1.03 9.66
C GLY A 295 -12.86 -1.74 8.32
N GLY A 296 -12.53 -3.04 8.36
CA GLY A 296 -12.29 -3.83 7.15
C GLY A 296 -13.57 -4.09 6.32
N GLU A 297 -14.71 -4.30 6.96
CA GLU A 297 -16.01 -4.38 6.25
C GLU A 297 -16.37 -3.07 5.55
N LEU A 298 -16.20 -1.94 6.25
CA LEU A 298 -16.45 -0.62 5.73
C LEU A 298 -15.52 -0.29 4.56
N GLN A 299 -14.25 -0.69 4.66
CA GLN A 299 -13.25 -0.53 3.60
C GLN A 299 -13.65 -1.31 2.34
N ARG A 300 -14.01 -2.60 2.48
CA ARG A 300 -14.49 -3.44 1.36
C ARG A 300 -15.72 -2.84 0.69
N LEU A 301 -16.68 -2.35 1.49
CA LEU A 301 -17.85 -1.65 0.98
C LEU A 301 -17.48 -0.38 0.20
N ALA A 302 -16.54 0.43 0.71
CA ALA A 302 -16.10 1.64 0.02
C ALA A 302 -15.44 1.35 -1.32
N ILE A 303 -14.65 0.28 -1.43
CA ILE A 303 -14.07 -0.17 -2.70
C ILE A 303 -15.19 -0.55 -3.69
N VAL A 304 -16.18 -1.34 -3.26
CA VAL A 304 -17.33 -1.70 -4.13
C VAL A 304 -18.11 -0.48 -4.59
N LEU A 305 -18.33 0.51 -3.72
CA LEU A 305 -19.04 1.74 -4.09
C LEU A 305 -18.27 2.59 -5.10
N VAL A 306 -16.94 2.52 -5.09
CA VAL A 306 -16.09 3.29 -6.00
C VAL A 306 -16.00 2.60 -7.35
N LEU A 307 -15.80 1.28 -7.38
CA LEU A 307 -15.80 0.50 -8.62
C LEU A 307 -17.18 0.41 -9.27
N GLY A 308 -18.26 0.47 -8.50
CA GLY A 308 -19.63 0.40 -9.02
C GLY A 308 -20.15 1.71 -9.63
N LYS A 309 -19.45 2.83 -9.43
CA LYS A 309 -19.80 4.09 -10.09
C LYS A 309 -19.18 4.13 -11.49
N PRO A 310 -19.96 4.45 -12.53
CA PRO A 310 -19.39 4.62 -13.86
C PRO A 310 -18.39 5.78 -13.84
N ALA A 311 -17.14 5.50 -14.16
CA ALA A 311 -16.05 6.47 -14.24
C ALA A 311 -15.03 6.04 -15.29
N ASP A 312 -14.30 7.04 -15.81
CA ASP A 312 -13.16 6.84 -16.70
C ASP A 312 -11.88 6.65 -15.90
N VAL A 313 -11.74 7.39 -14.79
CA VAL A 313 -10.61 7.30 -13.87
C VAL A 313 -11.08 6.94 -12.46
N TYR A 314 -10.50 5.90 -11.89
CA TYR A 314 -10.71 5.49 -10.50
C TYR A 314 -9.55 5.98 -9.64
N LEU A 315 -9.86 6.72 -8.60
CA LEU A 315 -8.89 7.25 -7.66
C LEU A 315 -9.07 6.54 -6.32
N ILE A 316 -8.10 5.73 -5.92
CA ILE A 316 -8.21 4.86 -4.74
C ILE A 316 -7.10 5.20 -3.75
N ASP A 317 -7.46 5.88 -2.66
CA ASP A 317 -6.51 6.32 -1.63
C ASP A 317 -6.48 5.31 -0.47
N GLU A 318 -5.36 4.60 -0.32
CA GLU A 318 -5.11 3.54 0.68
C GLU A 318 -6.21 2.48 0.76
N PRO A 319 -6.37 1.61 -0.27
CA PRO A 319 -7.26 0.46 -0.21
C PRO A 319 -6.84 -0.61 0.83
N SER A 320 -5.56 -0.70 1.22
CA SER A 320 -5.06 -1.68 2.20
C SER A 320 -5.40 -1.39 3.68
N ALA A 321 -5.86 -0.18 4.01
CA ALA A 321 -6.17 0.20 5.38
C ALA A 321 -7.22 -0.70 6.04
N TYR A 322 -6.97 -1.14 7.28
CA TYR A 322 -7.83 -2.04 8.07
C TYR A 322 -8.08 -3.44 7.47
N LEU A 323 -7.43 -3.78 6.36
CA LEU A 323 -7.52 -5.11 5.75
C LEU A 323 -6.39 -5.99 6.27
N ASP A 324 -6.74 -7.24 6.55
CA ASP A 324 -5.76 -8.31 6.79
C ASP A 324 -5.02 -8.68 5.49
N SER A 325 -3.97 -9.50 5.61
CA SER A 325 -3.11 -9.88 4.49
C SER A 325 -3.87 -10.58 3.34
N GLU A 326 -4.89 -11.38 3.66
CA GLU A 326 -5.72 -12.06 2.65
C GLU A 326 -6.65 -11.07 1.95
N GLN A 327 -7.35 -10.25 2.72
CA GLN A 327 -8.24 -9.22 2.21
C GLN A 327 -7.51 -8.21 1.33
N ARG A 328 -6.27 -7.83 1.67
CA ARG A 328 -5.43 -6.96 0.82
C ARG A 328 -5.18 -7.57 -0.55
N ILE A 329 -4.79 -8.84 -0.61
CA ILE A 329 -4.46 -9.49 -1.87
C ILE A 329 -5.71 -9.74 -2.71
N ASN A 330 -6.82 -10.14 -2.08
CA ASN A 330 -8.11 -10.27 -2.76
C ASN A 330 -8.60 -8.91 -3.28
N CYS A 331 -8.46 -7.84 -2.51
CA CYS A 331 -8.74 -6.47 -2.94
C CYS A 331 -7.89 -6.07 -4.16
N ALA A 332 -6.59 -6.33 -4.11
CA ALA A 332 -5.67 -6.04 -5.22
C ALA A 332 -6.07 -6.78 -6.51
N LYS A 333 -6.40 -8.08 -6.40
CA LYS A 333 -6.93 -8.91 -7.50
C LYS A 333 -8.20 -8.33 -8.10
N VAL A 334 -9.15 -7.92 -7.26
CA VAL A 334 -10.43 -7.33 -7.69
C VAL A 334 -10.22 -6.02 -8.43
N ILE A 335 -9.42 -5.11 -7.87
CA ILE A 335 -9.12 -3.82 -8.50
C ILE A 335 -8.46 -4.05 -9.86
N LYS A 336 -7.39 -4.88 -9.91
CA LYS A 336 -6.67 -5.16 -11.16
C LYS A 336 -7.60 -5.77 -12.21
N ARG A 337 -8.32 -6.83 -11.87
CA ARG A 337 -9.25 -7.50 -12.80
C ARG A 337 -10.31 -6.55 -13.33
N PHE A 338 -10.95 -5.78 -12.44
CA PHE A 338 -12.02 -4.86 -12.84
C PHE A 338 -11.50 -3.76 -13.78
N ILE A 339 -10.37 -3.14 -13.47
CA ILE A 339 -9.79 -2.07 -14.28
C ILE A 339 -9.38 -2.58 -15.68
N MET A 340 -8.73 -3.75 -15.74
CA MET A 340 -8.35 -4.36 -17.01
C MET A 340 -9.57 -4.79 -17.86
N HIS A 341 -10.57 -5.42 -17.25
CA HIS A 341 -11.79 -5.85 -17.97
C HIS A 341 -12.63 -4.66 -18.46
N SER A 342 -12.72 -3.59 -17.68
CA SER A 342 -13.50 -2.41 -18.02
C SER A 342 -12.77 -1.45 -18.96
N LYS A 343 -11.50 -1.71 -19.28
CA LYS A 343 -10.60 -0.83 -20.05
C LYS A 343 -10.57 0.59 -19.49
N LYS A 344 -10.44 0.71 -18.18
CA LYS A 344 -10.41 1.99 -17.43
C LYS A 344 -9.04 2.24 -16.83
N THR A 345 -8.85 3.40 -16.21
CA THR A 345 -7.56 3.75 -15.58
C THR A 345 -7.76 3.92 -14.08
N ALA A 346 -6.74 3.54 -13.30
CA ALA A 346 -6.77 3.77 -11.85
C ALA A 346 -5.48 4.43 -11.35
N PHE A 347 -5.63 5.41 -10.45
CA PHE A 347 -4.55 5.89 -9.60
C PHE A 347 -4.76 5.34 -8.20
N VAL A 348 -3.77 4.62 -7.70
CA VAL A 348 -3.85 3.96 -6.39
C VAL A 348 -2.73 4.48 -5.50
N VAL A 349 -3.09 5.03 -4.33
CA VAL A 349 -2.11 5.35 -3.28
C VAL A 349 -1.97 4.14 -2.40
N GLU A 350 -0.76 3.59 -2.31
CA GLU A 350 -0.50 2.42 -1.47
C GLU A 350 0.81 2.52 -0.69
N HIS A 351 0.80 1.86 0.46
CA HIS A 351 1.96 1.73 1.35
C HIS A 351 2.37 0.27 1.54
N ASP A 352 1.52 -0.66 1.15
CA ASP A 352 1.83 -2.09 1.16
C ASP A 352 2.58 -2.46 -0.13
N PHE A 353 3.83 -2.90 -0.01
CA PHE A 353 4.67 -3.24 -1.16
C PHE A 353 4.10 -4.36 -2.02
N ILE A 354 3.48 -5.35 -1.38
CA ILE A 354 2.93 -6.51 -2.07
C ILE A 354 1.73 -6.08 -2.91
N MET A 355 0.84 -5.27 -2.33
CA MET A 355 -0.31 -4.72 -3.03
C MET A 355 0.12 -3.75 -4.15
N ALA A 356 1.09 -2.86 -3.88
CA ALA A 356 1.62 -1.91 -4.86
C ALA A 356 2.24 -2.62 -6.07
N THR A 357 3.09 -3.62 -5.84
CA THR A 357 3.74 -4.38 -6.93
C THR A 357 2.76 -5.25 -7.71
N TYR A 358 1.71 -5.75 -7.06
CA TYR A 358 0.67 -6.51 -7.74
C TYR A 358 -0.20 -5.63 -8.65
N LEU A 359 -0.54 -4.43 -8.18
CA LEU A 359 -1.41 -3.47 -8.87
C LEU A 359 -0.71 -2.68 -9.97
N ALA A 360 0.51 -2.20 -9.72
CA ALA A 360 1.16 -1.21 -10.57
C ALA A 360 1.52 -1.77 -11.96
N ASP A 361 1.16 -1.02 -13.00
CA ASP A 361 1.81 -1.09 -14.31
C ASP A 361 2.91 -0.03 -14.40
N ARG A 362 2.61 1.16 -13.87
CA ARG A 362 3.52 2.30 -13.74
C ARG A 362 3.45 2.87 -12.32
N VAL A 363 4.50 3.56 -11.92
CA VAL A 363 4.59 4.18 -10.60
C VAL A 363 4.96 5.65 -10.70
N VAL A 364 4.39 6.45 -9.82
CA VAL A 364 4.77 7.85 -9.59
C VAL A 364 5.45 7.90 -8.24
N VAL A 365 6.69 8.35 -8.21
CA VAL A 365 7.49 8.41 -6.99
C VAL A 365 7.51 9.85 -6.50
N TYR A 366 7.22 10.02 -5.21
CA TYR A 366 7.31 11.30 -4.55
C TYR A 366 8.68 11.45 -3.89
N HIS A 367 9.32 12.58 -4.15
CA HIS A 367 10.58 12.97 -3.54
C HIS A 367 10.44 14.31 -2.80
N GLY A 368 11.30 14.59 -1.83
CA GLY A 368 11.28 15.83 -1.05
C GLY A 368 11.18 15.60 0.45
N GLN A 369 10.82 16.65 1.19
CA GLN A 369 10.72 16.63 2.64
C GLN A 369 9.24 16.66 3.08
N PRO A 370 8.75 15.63 3.80
CA PRO A 370 7.40 15.58 4.35
C PRO A 370 6.98 16.87 5.06
N GLY A 371 5.82 17.41 4.69
CA GLY A 371 5.25 18.59 5.35
C GLY A 371 5.89 19.94 5.00
N ILE A 372 6.97 19.97 4.19
CA ILE A 372 7.62 21.20 3.72
C ILE A 372 7.41 21.35 2.21
N GLU A 373 8.03 20.48 1.42
CA GLU A 373 8.03 20.55 -0.04
C GLU A 373 8.22 19.15 -0.61
N ALA A 374 7.40 18.79 -1.60
CA ALA A 374 7.50 17.51 -2.27
C ALA A 374 7.22 17.64 -3.77
N THR A 375 7.86 16.79 -4.56
CA THR A 375 7.69 16.71 -6.01
C THR A 375 7.19 15.32 -6.38
N ALA A 376 6.06 15.25 -7.08
CA ALA A 376 5.55 14.05 -7.72
C ALA A 376 6.21 13.90 -9.09
N SER A 377 6.96 12.82 -9.29
CA SER A 377 7.67 12.57 -10.55
C SER A 377 6.70 12.30 -11.70
N THR A 378 7.21 12.41 -12.93
CA THR A 378 6.55 11.80 -14.09
C THR A 378 6.32 10.28 -13.84
N PRO A 379 5.24 9.67 -14.35
CA PRO A 379 5.02 8.24 -14.16
C PRO A 379 6.08 7.40 -14.90
N GLN A 380 6.70 6.46 -14.19
CA GLN A 380 7.78 5.61 -14.68
C GLN A 380 7.37 4.13 -14.71
N SER A 381 8.18 3.28 -15.33
CA SER A 381 8.00 1.84 -15.24
C SER A 381 8.12 1.37 -13.79
N LEU A 382 7.47 0.25 -13.46
CA LEU A 382 7.51 -0.33 -12.12
C LEU A 382 8.96 -0.54 -11.65
N LEU A 383 9.83 -1.12 -12.47
CA LEU A 383 11.23 -1.39 -12.10
C LEU A 383 12.01 -0.10 -11.81
N THR A 384 11.94 0.89 -12.71
CA THR A 384 12.69 2.15 -12.56
C THR A 384 12.22 2.93 -11.34
N GLY A 385 10.90 3.10 -11.17
CA GLY A 385 10.39 3.87 -10.05
C GLY A 385 10.50 3.15 -8.71
N MET A 386 10.36 1.82 -8.66
CA MET A 386 10.64 1.06 -7.43
C MET A 386 12.10 1.16 -7.03
N ASN A 387 13.04 1.08 -7.99
CA ASN A 387 14.46 1.29 -7.71
C ASN A 387 14.75 2.71 -7.18
N ALA A 388 14.16 3.75 -7.79
CA ALA A 388 14.31 5.12 -7.33
C ALA A 388 13.75 5.32 -5.90
N PHE A 389 12.56 4.77 -5.64
CA PHE A 389 11.92 4.84 -4.33
C PHE A 389 12.73 4.10 -3.27
N LEU A 390 13.08 2.84 -3.51
CA LEU A 390 13.82 2.00 -2.57
C LEU A 390 15.25 2.50 -2.32
N LYS A 391 15.88 3.12 -3.32
CA LYS A 391 17.18 3.79 -3.14
C LYS A 391 17.10 4.93 -2.14
N SER A 392 16.03 5.74 -2.18
CA SER A 392 15.83 6.81 -1.19
C SER A 392 15.61 6.31 0.24
N LEU A 393 15.14 5.07 0.37
CA LEU A 393 14.90 4.40 1.64
C LEU A 393 16.09 3.56 2.12
N GLU A 394 17.14 3.41 1.30
CA GLU A 394 18.29 2.54 1.55
C GLU A 394 17.92 1.08 1.87
N VAL A 395 16.82 0.58 1.29
CA VAL A 395 16.31 -0.79 1.51
C VAL A 395 16.22 -1.55 0.20
N THR A 396 16.63 -2.82 0.23
CA THR A 396 16.63 -3.68 -0.95
C THR A 396 15.62 -4.83 -0.82
N PHE A 397 15.05 -5.22 -1.96
CA PHE A 397 14.12 -6.33 -2.09
C PHE A 397 14.64 -7.33 -3.12
N ARG A 398 14.49 -8.62 -2.79
CA ARG A 398 14.69 -9.75 -3.71
C ARG A 398 13.37 -10.49 -3.92
N ARG A 399 13.30 -11.40 -4.89
CA ARG A 399 12.14 -12.28 -5.06
C ARG A 399 12.34 -13.60 -4.32
N ASP A 400 11.25 -14.18 -3.84
CA ASP A 400 11.26 -15.59 -3.45
C ASP A 400 11.05 -16.45 -4.71
N PRO A 401 11.91 -17.45 -4.98
CA PRO A 401 11.82 -18.23 -6.22
C PRO A 401 10.59 -19.13 -6.29
N VAL A 402 9.87 -19.37 -5.18
CA VAL A 402 8.71 -20.29 -5.17
C VAL A 402 7.43 -19.57 -5.57
N ASN A 403 7.18 -18.38 -5.01
CA ASN A 403 5.91 -17.67 -5.17
C ASN A 403 6.07 -16.26 -5.75
N PHE A 404 7.29 -15.89 -6.14
CA PHE A 404 7.65 -14.61 -6.72
C PHE A 404 7.25 -13.43 -5.84
N ARG A 405 7.08 -13.60 -4.52
CA ARG A 405 6.76 -12.48 -3.63
C ARG A 405 7.98 -11.56 -3.47
N PRO A 406 7.79 -10.24 -3.34
CA PRO A 406 8.87 -9.36 -2.91
C PRO A 406 9.25 -9.68 -1.47
N ARG A 407 10.55 -9.81 -1.23
CA ARG A 407 11.15 -10.17 0.04
C ARG A 407 12.22 -9.17 0.42
N ILE A 408 12.04 -8.50 1.55
CA ILE A 408 12.97 -7.50 2.03
C ILE A 408 14.27 -8.13 2.53
N ASN A 409 15.41 -7.50 2.26
CA ASN A 409 16.68 -7.91 2.84
C ASN A 409 16.91 -7.26 4.20
N LYS A 410 17.53 -8.00 5.12
CA LYS A 410 17.99 -7.44 6.39
C LYS A 410 19.15 -6.47 6.11
N LYS A 411 19.16 -5.33 6.81
CA LYS A 411 20.16 -4.26 6.68
C LYS A 411 21.56 -4.82 6.92
N GLY A 412 22.48 -4.59 5.98
CA GLY A 412 23.87 -5.05 6.10
C GLY A 412 24.10 -6.54 5.84
N SER A 413 23.09 -7.28 5.39
CA SER A 413 23.30 -8.66 4.91
C SER A 413 24.13 -8.68 3.61
N GLN A 414 24.79 -9.80 3.29
CA GLN A 414 25.59 -9.94 2.06
C GLN A 414 24.79 -9.56 0.81
N LYS A 415 23.57 -10.10 0.66
CA LYS A 415 22.67 -9.77 -0.46
C LYS A 415 22.24 -8.31 -0.48
N ASP A 416 22.04 -7.66 0.68
CA ASP A 416 21.73 -6.22 0.74
C ASP A 416 22.91 -5.38 0.23
N MET A 417 24.13 -5.73 0.60
CA MET A 417 25.35 -5.03 0.17
C MET A 417 25.63 -5.22 -1.32
N GLU A 418 25.46 -6.44 -1.84
CA GLU A 418 25.62 -6.75 -3.26
C GLU A 418 24.61 -5.98 -4.12
N GLN A 419 23.34 -5.99 -3.74
CA GLN A 419 22.26 -5.28 -4.44
C GLN A 419 22.49 -3.76 -4.44
N LYS A 420 22.88 -3.18 -3.29
CA LYS A 420 23.24 -1.76 -3.19
C LYS A 420 24.43 -1.39 -4.07
N LYS A 421 25.44 -2.25 -4.15
CA LYS A 421 26.63 -2.04 -5.00
C LYS A 421 26.27 -2.06 -6.48
N ASN A 422 25.37 -2.96 -6.89
CA ASN A 422 24.92 -3.08 -8.27
C ASN A 422 23.88 -2.02 -8.66
N GLY A 423 23.27 -1.35 -7.68
CA GLY A 423 22.21 -0.35 -7.90
C GLY A 423 20.83 -0.96 -8.14
N ASN A 424 20.67 -2.27 -7.98
CA ASN A 424 19.43 -3.02 -8.18
C ASN A 424 18.74 -3.24 -6.83
N TYR A 425 17.82 -2.35 -6.47
CA TYR A 425 17.07 -2.40 -5.22
C TYR A 425 15.79 -3.26 -5.33
N PHE A 426 15.34 -3.55 -6.56
CA PHE A 426 14.16 -4.36 -6.86
C PHE A 426 14.41 -5.26 -8.07
N PHE A 427 13.93 -6.51 -8.01
CA PHE A 427 14.01 -7.48 -9.11
C PHE A 427 12.61 -7.76 -9.67
N TYR A 428 12.49 -7.67 -11.00
CA TYR A 428 11.32 -8.08 -11.79
C TYR A 428 11.63 -9.39 -12.52
N GLU A 429 10.62 -10.20 -12.85
CA GLU A 429 10.65 -11.66 -13.13
C GLU A 429 11.68 -12.20 -14.14
N ASP A 430 12.49 -11.38 -14.82
CA ASP A 430 13.26 -11.78 -16.00
C ASP A 430 14.80 -11.72 -15.89
N ASP A 431 15.40 -11.26 -14.78
CA ASP A 431 16.87 -11.11 -14.73
C ASP A 431 17.63 -12.35 -14.21
N ASP A 432 16.93 -13.38 -13.71
CA ASP A 432 17.56 -14.59 -13.14
C ASP A 432 17.54 -15.80 -14.11
N ALA A 433 17.17 -15.62 -15.38
CA ALA A 433 17.13 -16.73 -16.35
C ALA A 433 18.46 -17.00 -17.08
N ASP A 434 19.47 -16.13 -16.96
CA ASP A 434 20.71 -16.22 -17.74
C ASP A 434 21.96 -16.63 -16.91
N ASP A 435 21.87 -16.79 -15.59
CA ASP A 435 23.06 -17.00 -14.73
C ASP A 435 23.18 -18.40 -14.08
N ASP A 436 22.25 -19.33 -14.34
CA ASP A 436 22.27 -20.68 -13.73
C ASP A 436 22.79 -21.81 -14.66
N ASP A 437 23.33 -21.49 -15.85
CA ASP A 437 23.79 -22.51 -16.84
C ASP A 437 25.30 -22.86 -16.77
N ASP A 438 26.10 -22.30 -15.84
CA ASP A 438 27.58 -22.43 -15.89
C ASP A 438 28.23 -23.15 -14.69
N PHE A 439 27.52 -24.04 -13.99
CA PHE A 439 28.13 -24.94 -13.00
C PHE A 439 27.62 -26.38 -13.08
N ASP A 440 27.87 -27.04 -14.21
CA ASP A 440 28.05 -28.49 -14.28
C ASP A 440 28.93 -28.83 -15.50
N ASP A 441 30.24 -28.60 -15.37
CA ASP A 441 31.29 -29.39 -16.04
C ASP A 441 32.68 -28.95 -15.53
N ILE A 442 33.27 -29.77 -14.64
CA ILE A 442 34.69 -30.23 -14.56
C ILE A 442 34.96 -30.91 -13.21
#